data_AF-A0A218Q605-F1
#
_entry.id   AF-A0A218Q605-F1
#
_cell.length_a   1.000
_cell.length_b   1.000
_cell.length_c   1.000
_cell.angle_alpha   90.00
_cell.angle_beta   90.00
_cell.angle_gamma   90.00
#
_symmetry.space_group_name_H-M   'P 1'
#
loop_
_entity.id
_entity.type
_entity.pdbx_description
1 polymer ?
#
loop_
_entity_poly.entity_id
_entity_poly.type
_entity_poly.pdbx_seq_one_letter_code
_entity_poly.pdbx_strand_id
1 'polypeptide(L)'
;MSKNSESILDTIPGLEPWQFYGPSTRKGDRASRAEGIRIYLHLLMKPYESISVRGIPIKQIKSVYVLADSTPLDFTSRCAIMDSIGNPNPLGELTIDVPESVIDPFVTVICIDMES
;
A
#
# COMPACT_ATOMS: atom_id res chain seq x y z
N MET A 1 -9.89 -15.97 -4.32
CA MET A 1 -9.66 -15.56 -5.73
C MET A 1 -10.67 -14.51 -6.20
N SER A 2 -11.99 -14.75 -6.15
CA SER A 2 -12.99 -13.81 -6.70
C SER A 2 -12.93 -12.36 -6.17
N LYS A 3 -12.47 -12.14 -4.94
CA LYS A 3 -12.39 -10.80 -4.31
C LYS A 3 -11.02 -10.12 -4.40
N ASN A 4 -9.95 -10.89 -4.61
CA ASN A 4 -8.55 -10.41 -4.53
C ASN A 4 -7.76 -10.74 -5.81
N SER A 5 -8.41 -11.15 -6.89
CA SER A 5 -7.73 -11.59 -8.12
C SER A 5 -6.88 -10.47 -8.74
N GLU A 6 -7.30 -9.22 -8.60
CA GLU A 6 -6.59 -8.06 -9.13
C GLU A 6 -5.17 -7.91 -8.56
N SER A 7 -4.91 -8.35 -7.32
CA SER A 7 -3.57 -8.26 -6.74
C SER A 7 -2.60 -9.30 -7.27
N ILE A 8 -3.06 -10.26 -8.08
CA ILE A 8 -2.25 -11.38 -8.59
C ILE A 8 -2.20 -11.35 -10.13
N LEU A 9 -3.31 -11.03 -10.79
CA LEU A 9 -3.41 -11.04 -12.24
C LEU A 9 -2.79 -9.79 -12.85
N ASP A 10 -1.89 -9.99 -13.81
CA ASP A 10 -1.17 -8.94 -14.53
C ASP A 10 -0.42 -7.97 -13.60
N THR A 11 0.06 -8.49 -12.47
CA THR A 11 0.90 -7.74 -11.54
C THR A 11 2.36 -8.10 -11.69
N ILE A 12 3.21 -7.20 -11.24
CA ILE A 12 4.65 -7.40 -11.14
C ILE A 12 5.07 -7.33 -9.66
N PRO A 13 6.30 -7.74 -9.30
CA PRO A 13 6.81 -7.57 -7.94
C PRO A 13 6.66 -6.12 -7.46
N GLY A 14 6.14 -5.96 -6.24
CA GLY A 14 5.78 -4.68 -5.63
C GLY A 14 6.96 -4.00 -4.93
N LEU A 15 6.92 -4.03 -3.60
CA LEU A 15 7.89 -3.42 -2.69
C LEU A 15 9.05 -4.37 -2.39
N GLU A 16 10.19 -3.79 -2.03
CA GLU A 16 11.34 -4.53 -1.54
C GLU A 16 11.08 -5.13 -0.14
N PRO A 17 11.75 -6.23 0.25
CA PRO A 17 11.51 -6.91 1.54
C PRO A 17 11.69 -6.04 2.78
N TRP A 18 12.51 -4.99 2.70
CA TRP A 18 12.74 -4.05 3.81
C TRP A 18 11.67 -2.94 3.90
N GLN A 19 10.86 -2.77 2.86
CA GLN A 19 9.81 -1.76 2.80
C GLN A 19 8.50 -2.23 3.43
N PHE A 20 8.16 -3.52 3.32
CA PHE A 20 6.95 -4.06 3.91
C PHE A 20 7.20 -5.48 4.42
N TYR A 21 6.69 -5.77 5.63
CA TYR A 21 6.82 -7.10 6.22
C TYR A 21 5.74 -8.05 5.70
N GLY A 22 5.89 -8.45 4.44
CA GLY A 22 5.00 -9.37 3.76
C GLY A 22 5.19 -9.31 2.24
N PRO A 23 4.57 -10.23 1.48
CA PRO A 23 4.58 -10.15 0.04
C PRO A 23 3.82 -8.92 -0.45
N SER A 24 4.30 -8.33 -1.53
CA SER A 24 3.59 -7.25 -2.21
C SER A 24 3.71 -7.35 -3.72
N THR A 25 2.66 -6.90 -4.39
CA THR A 25 2.57 -6.83 -5.84
C THR A 25 2.22 -5.41 -6.24
N ARG A 26 2.50 -5.04 -7.49
CA ARG A 26 2.10 -3.73 -8.02
C ARG A 26 1.50 -3.86 -9.41
N LYS A 27 0.64 -2.90 -9.73
CA LYS A 27 0.01 -2.72 -11.03
C LYS A 27 0.05 -1.24 -11.44
N GLY A 28 0.07 -0.99 -12.75
CA GLY A 28 0.34 0.32 -13.31
C GLY A 28 1.83 0.56 -13.53
N ASP A 29 2.16 1.48 -14.44
CA ASP A 29 3.53 1.86 -14.78
C ASP A 29 3.69 3.38 -14.59
N ARG A 30 4.85 3.81 -14.10
CA ARG A 30 5.26 5.22 -14.08
C ARG A 30 5.23 5.84 -15.48
N ALA A 31 5.36 5.04 -16.54
CA ALA A 31 5.31 5.52 -17.92
C ALA A 31 3.89 5.75 -18.46
N SER A 32 2.85 5.15 -17.86
CA SER A 32 1.46 5.33 -18.29
C SER A 32 0.84 6.51 -17.58
N ARG A 33 0.80 7.69 -18.23
CA ARG A 33 0.18 8.91 -17.69
C ARG A 33 -1.35 8.82 -17.49
N ALA A 34 -1.98 7.72 -17.90
CA ALA A 34 -3.43 7.54 -17.86
C ALA A 34 -3.94 6.71 -16.67
N GLU A 35 -3.08 5.92 -16.03
CA GLU A 35 -3.46 5.00 -14.94
C GLU A 35 -2.48 5.14 -13.77
N GLY A 36 -3.01 5.31 -12.55
CA GLY A 36 -2.24 5.42 -11.31
C GLY A 36 -1.46 4.16 -10.96
N ILE A 37 -0.58 4.25 -9.97
CA ILE A 37 0.17 3.09 -9.45
C ILE A 37 -0.61 2.49 -8.28
N ARG A 38 -0.90 1.19 -8.34
CA ARG A 38 -1.50 0.43 -7.23
C ARG A 38 -0.49 -0.54 -6.65
N ILE A 39 -0.38 -0.53 -5.33
CA ILE A 39 0.46 -1.47 -4.58
C ILE A 39 -0.46 -2.31 -3.71
N TYR A 40 -0.36 -3.63 -3.82
CA TYR A 40 -1.14 -4.56 -3.01
C TYR A 40 -0.23 -5.21 -1.98
N LEU A 41 -0.63 -5.12 -0.71
CA LEU A 41 0.04 -5.72 0.44
C LEU A 41 -0.72 -6.99 0.81
N HIS A 42 -0.03 -8.13 0.84
CA HIS A 42 -0.64 -9.41 1.19
C HIS A 42 -0.35 -9.72 2.66
N LEU A 43 -1.35 -9.54 3.52
CA LEU A 43 -1.23 -9.81 4.95
C LEU A 43 -1.44 -11.31 5.18
N LEU A 44 -0.33 -12.04 5.21
CA LEU A 44 -0.31 -13.49 5.49
C LEU A 44 -0.30 -13.81 6.99
N MET A 45 -0.15 -12.79 7.84
CA MET A 45 -0.18 -12.90 9.30
C MET A 45 -1.13 -11.85 9.86
N LYS A 46 -1.79 -12.16 10.98
CA LYS A 46 -2.65 -11.20 11.68
C LYS A 46 -1.81 -10.03 12.19
N PRO A 47 -2.04 -8.78 11.74
CA PRO A 47 -1.32 -7.63 12.25
C PRO A 47 -1.76 -7.27 13.68
N TYR A 48 -0.86 -6.63 14.43
CA TYR A 48 -1.18 -6.02 15.72
C TYR A 48 -1.60 -4.57 15.47
N GLU A 49 -2.88 -4.36 15.17
CA GLU A 49 -3.56 -3.06 15.04
C GLU A 49 -3.13 -2.15 13.88
N SER A 50 -1.86 -2.16 13.48
CA SER A 50 -1.34 -1.38 12.36
C SER A 50 -0.23 -2.11 11.61
N ILE A 51 0.04 -1.66 10.39
CA ILE A 51 1.19 -2.09 9.58
C ILE A 51 1.98 -0.88 9.11
N SER A 52 3.27 -1.06 8.88
CA SER A 52 4.15 -0.01 8.37
C SER A 52 4.71 -0.37 7.00
N VAL A 53 4.72 0.61 6.11
CA VAL A 53 5.28 0.55 4.75
C VAL A 53 6.31 1.66 4.59
N ARG A 54 7.56 1.32 4.31
CA ARG A 54 8.71 2.23 4.33
C ARG A 54 9.24 2.52 2.94
N GLY A 55 9.92 3.66 2.81
CA GLY A 55 10.62 4.05 1.59
C GLY A 55 9.68 4.29 0.42
N ILE A 56 8.42 4.70 0.67
CA ILE A 56 7.44 4.98 -0.39
C ILE A 56 7.21 6.49 -0.54
N PRO A 57 6.86 6.98 -1.75
CA PRO A 57 6.57 8.39 -1.98
C PRO A 57 5.27 8.83 -1.30
N ILE A 58 5.38 9.36 -0.08
CA ILE A 58 4.21 9.57 0.80
C ILE A 58 3.25 10.66 0.33
N LYS A 59 3.73 11.63 -0.45
CA LYS A 59 2.89 12.72 -1.00
C LYS A 59 2.03 12.26 -2.19
N GLN A 60 2.33 11.10 -2.77
CA GLN A 60 1.59 10.56 -3.91
C GLN A 60 0.47 9.61 -3.47
N ILE A 61 0.34 9.29 -2.18
CA ILE A 61 -0.67 8.35 -1.69
C ILE A 61 -2.04 9.04 -1.72
N LYS A 62 -2.98 8.46 -2.48
CA LYS A 62 -4.36 8.94 -2.59
C LYS A 62 -5.27 8.30 -1.56
N SER A 63 -5.18 6.98 -1.44
CA SER A 63 -6.06 6.21 -0.57
C SER A 63 -5.42 4.88 -0.19
N VAL A 64 -5.89 4.36 0.93
CA VAL A 64 -5.56 3.02 1.41
C VAL A 64 -6.88 2.33 1.74
N TYR A 65 -7.07 1.11 1.27
CA TYR A 65 -8.32 0.37 1.45
C TYR A 65 -8.13 -1.14 1.36
N VAL A 66 -9.10 -1.90 1.87
CA VAL A 66 -9.16 -3.35 1.75
C VAL A 66 -9.63 -3.72 0.34
N LEU A 67 -8.86 -4.51 -0.39
CA LEU A 67 -9.16 -4.83 -1.80
C LEU A 67 -10.49 -5.59 -1.95
N ALA A 68 -10.82 -6.45 -0.99
CA ALA A 68 -11.94 -7.38 -1.10
C ALA A 68 -13.32 -6.71 -1.15
N ASP A 69 -13.45 -5.55 -0.52
CA ASP A 69 -14.73 -4.84 -0.32
C ASP A 69 -14.61 -3.31 -0.44
N SER A 70 -13.41 -2.80 -0.72
CA SER A 70 -13.10 -1.36 -0.80
C SER A 70 -13.31 -0.60 0.51
N THR A 71 -13.26 -1.28 1.67
CA THR A 71 -13.33 -0.60 2.97
C THR A 71 -12.12 0.33 3.14
N PRO A 72 -12.33 1.65 3.31
CA PRO A 72 -11.22 2.59 3.50
C PRO A 72 -10.54 2.34 4.84
N LEU A 73 -9.22 2.55 4.87
CA LEU A 73 -8.40 2.43 6.07
C LEU A 73 -7.76 3.77 6.40
N ASP A 74 -7.71 4.07 7.69
CA ASP A 74 -6.99 5.22 8.18
C ASP A 74 -5.48 4.98 8.07
N PHE A 75 -4.76 6.05 7.75
CA PHE A 75 -3.31 5.98 7.64
C PHE A 75 -2.68 7.31 8.02
N THR A 76 -1.43 7.23 8.48
CA THR A 76 -0.57 8.38 8.72
C THR A 76 0.72 8.22 7.94
N SER A 77 1.34 9.33 7.55
CA SER A 77 2.63 9.30 6.86
C SER A 77 3.65 10.20 7.54
N ARG A 78 4.91 9.79 7.50
CA ARG A 78 6.04 10.53 8.07
C ARG A 78 7.24 10.47 7.14
N CYS A 79 7.99 11.56 7.06
CA CYS A 79 9.31 11.62 6.43
C CYS A 79 10.22 12.54 7.24
N ALA A 80 11.51 12.59 6.92
CA ALA A 80 12.42 13.54 7.55
C ALA A 80 11.99 14.99 7.23
N ILE A 81 12.06 15.88 8.22
CA ILE A 81 11.65 17.29 8.06
C ILE A 81 12.45 17.98 6.94
N MET A 82 13.73 17.65 6.80
CA MET A 82 14.56 18.21 5.72
C MET A 82 14.06 17.75 4.34
N ASP A 83 13.58 16.51 4.22
CA ASP A 83 13.00 15.99 2.98
C ASP A 83 11.62 16.59 2.70
N SER A 84 10.81 16.88 3.73
CA SER A 84 9.45 17.39 3.53
C SER A 84 9.40 18.78 2.92
N ILE A 85 10.39 19.63 3.24
CA ILE A 85 10.48 21.04 2.85
C ILE A 85 11.07 21.21 1.44
N GLY A 86 12.09 20.40 1.09
CA GLY A 86 12.85 20.55 -0.16
C GLY A 86 12.49 19.57 -1.27
N ASN A 87 11.90 18.42 -0.94
CA ASN A 87 11.60 17.37 -1.91
C ASN A 87 10.10 17.38 -2.29
N PRO A 88 9.75 17.57 -3.58
CA PRO A 88 8.37 17.46 -4.03
C PRO A 88 7.82 16.04 -3.87
N ASN A 89 8.68 15.02 -3.84
CA ASN A 89 8.31 13.62 -3.67
C ASN A 89 9.17 12.91 -2.61
N PRO A 90 8.99 13.25 -1.32
CA PRO A 90 9.78 12.66 -0.25
C PRO A 90 9.41 11.20 -0.06
N LEU A 91 10.44 10.35 0.05
CA LEU A 91 10.26 8.98 0.51
C LEU A 91 10.05 8.99 2.03
N GLY A 92 9.11 8.21 2.50
CA GLY A 92 8.73 8.18 3.90
C GLY A 92 8.22 6.82 4.34
N GLU A 93 7.63 6.83 5.53
CA GLU A 93 6.93 5.69 6.11
C GLU A 93 5.45 6.01 6.22
N LEU A 94 4.65 5.07 5.75
CA LEU A 94 3.20 5.03 5.86
C LEU A 94 2.85 4.01 6.95
N THR A 95 2.08 4.44 7.94
CA THR A 95 1.48 3.56 8.93
C THR A 95 -0.01 3.46 8.63
N ILE A 96 -0.52 2.26 8.45
CA ILE A 96 -1.92 1.97 8.12
C ILE A 96 -2.55 1.27 9.31
N ASP A 97 -3.69 1.78 9.75
CA ASP A 97 -4.48 1.15 10.80
C ASP A 97 -5.32 0.01 10.21
N VAL A 98 -5.23 -1.17 10.82
CA VAL A 98 -5.89 -2.40 10.35
C VAL A 98 -6.77 -2.94 11.47
N PRO A 99 -8.05 -2.52 11.55
CA PRO A 99 -8.96 -2.98 12.58
C PRO A 99 -9.26 -4.47 12.42
N GLU A 100 -9.56 -5.16 13.53
CA GLU A 100 -9.84 -6.60 13.50
C GLU A 100 -11.04 -6.96 12.60
N SER A 101 -12.00 -6.05 12.45
CA SER A 101 -13.20 -6.23 11.62
C SER A 101 -12.90 -6.46 10.14
N VAL A 102 -11.74 -6.02 9.63
CA VAL A 102 -11.37 -6.18 8.22
C VAL A 102 -10.45 -7.37 7.97
N ILE A 103 -10.05 -8.09 9.02
CA ILE A 103 -9.11 -9.20 8.91
C ILE A 103 -9.85 -10.43 8.39
N ASP A 104 -9.53 -10.84 7.17
CA ASP A 104 -10.00 -12.08 6.58
C ASP A 104 -9.18 -13.28 7.11
N PRO A 105 -9.83 -14.40 7.50
CA PRO A 105 -9.15 -15.59 8.01
C PRO A 105 -8.20 -16.28 7.02
N PHE A 106 -8.38 -16.07 5.71
CA PHE A 106 -7.53 -16.66 4.68
C PHE A 106 -6.42 -15.71 4.29
N VAL A 107 -6.77 -14.53 3.75
CA VAL A 107 -5.81 -13.49 3.34
C VAL A 107 -6.53 -12.15 3.31
N THR A 108 -5.96 -11.17 4.02
CA THR A 108 -6.33 -9.76 3.89
C THR A 108 -5.40 -9.11 2.86
N VAL A 109 -5.96 -8.44 1.85
CA VAL A 109 -5.18 -7.67 0.89
C VAL A 109 -5.51 -6.19 1.05
N ILE A 110 -4.50 -5.38 1.33
CA ILE A 110 -4.63 -3.92 1.42
C ILE A 110 -4.06 -3.32 0.14
N CYS A 111 -4.82 -2.41 -0.48
CA CYS A 111 -4.40 -1.65 -1.64
C CYS A 111 -3.97 -0.24 -1.20
N ILE A 112 -2.83 0.21 -1.70
CA ILE A 112 -2.38 1.60 -1.67
C ILE A 112 -2.52 2.14 -3.10
N ASP A 113 -3.37 3.14 -3.28
CA ASP A 113 -3.53 3.83 -4.55
C ASP A 113 -2.71 5.11 -4.57
N MET A 114 -1.97 5.32 -5.66
CA MET A 114 -1.01 6.41 -5.78
C MET A 114 -1.20 7.23 -7.06
N GLU A 115 -0.90 8.52 -6.96
CA GLU A 115 -0.73 9.42 -8.11
C GLU A 115 0.46 9.04 -8.97
N SER A 116 0.29 9.19 -10.29
CA SER A 116 1.34 9.05 -11.31
C SER A 116 2.30 10.23 -11.30
#